data_AF-A0A699TMV4-F1
#
_entry.id   AF-A0A699TMV4-F1
#
_cell.length_a   1.000
_cell.length_b   1.000
_cell.length_c   1.000
_cell.angle_alpha   90.00
_cell.angle_beta   90.00
_cell.angle_gamma   90.00
#
_symmetry.space_group_name_H-M   'P 1'
#
loop_
_entity.id
_entity.type
_entity.pdbx_description
1 polymer ?
#
loop_
_entity_poly.entity_id
_entity_poly.type
_entity_poly.pdbx_seq_one_letter_code
_entity_poly.pdbx_strand_id
1 'polypeptide(L)'
;DPLSKGPPQVVSEPFGELLLKKNSFLHDAKTLMEAIEKRFGGNTETKKVQKTLLKQQFENFSGSSSEGLDQIHERLQKLVSQLEIHRVSLSQEDVNLKFLRSLPSE
;
A
#
# COMPACT_ATOMS: atom_id res chain seq x y z
N ASP A 1 -13.74 11.09 62.78
CA ASP A 1 -14.09 12.26 61.97
C ASP A 1 -13.88 11.94 60.49
N PRO A 2 -14.94 11.64 59.71
CA PRO A 2 -14.81 11.17 58.34
C PRO A 2 -14.85 12.35 57.36
N LEU A 3 -13.97 13.34 57.51
CA LEU A 3 -13.94 14.51 56.61
C LEU A 3 -12.55 15.11 56.36
N SER A 4 -11.47 14.39 56.67
CA SER A 4 -10.11 14.81 56.27
C SER A 4 -9.63 14.07 55.01
N LYS A 5 -10.41 14.12 53.94
CA LYS A 5 -9.87 13.89 52.59
C LYS A 5 -9.87 15.25 51.91
N GLY A 6 -8.68 15.87 51.86
CA GLY A 6 -8.47 17.11 51.11
C GLY A 6 -8.93 16.95 49.65
N PRO A 7 -9.19 18.06 48.95
CA PRO A 7 -9.69 18.01 47.58
C PRO A 7 -8.76 17.15 46.72
N PRO A 8 -9.29 16.39 45.74
CA PRO A 8 -8.47 15.59 44.85
C PRO A 8 -7.39 16.49 44.26
N GLN A 9 -6.12 16.23 44.56
CA GLN A 9 -5.02 16.84 43.83
C GLN A 9 -5.12 16.31 42.40
N VAL A 10 -5.77 17.09 41.54
CA VAL A 10 -5.64 16.93 40.10
C VAL A 10 -4.18 17.26 39.85
N VAL A 11 -3.37 16.21 39.67
CA VAL A 11 -1.97 16.33 39.25
C VAL A 11 -2.01 16.96 37.86
N SER A 12 -1.96 18.28 37.83
CA SER A 12 -1.85 19.03 36.59
C SER A 12 -0.40 18.88 36.16
N GLU A 13 -0.12 17.90 35.29
CA GLU A 13 1.20 17.76 34.65
C GLU A 13 1.60 19.16 34.14
N PRO A 14 2.73 19.74 34.58
CA PRO A 14 3.17 21.04 34.11
C PRO A 14 3.37 20.99 32.59
N PHE A 15 2.95 22.05 31.90
CA PHE A 15 2.97 22.13 30.43
C PHE A 15 4.32 21.74 29.81
N GLY A 16 5.44 22.02 30.48
CA GLY A 16 6.78 21.60 30.05
C GLY A 16 6.99 20.08 30.03
N GLU A 17 6.40 19.34 30.96
CA GLU A 17 6.48 17.88 31.04
C GLU A 17 5.64 17.22 29.93
N LEU A 18 4.46 17.78 29.64
CA LEU A 18 3.64 17.38 28.49
C LEU A 18 4.36 17.60 27.15
N LEU A 19 5.06 18.73 27.00
CA LEU A 19 5.87 19.01 25.80
C LEU A 19 7.03 18.02 25.66
N LEU A 20 7.74 17.72 26.74
CA LEU A 20 8.85 16.77 26.72
C LEU A 20 8.38 15.36 26.33
N LYS A 21 7.26 14.91 26.91
CA LYS A 21 6.62 13.63 26.62
C LYS A 21 6.17 13.53 25.16
N LYS A 22 5.58 14.59 24.62
CA LYS A 22 5.18 14.66 23.19
C LYS A 22 6.40 14.59 22.26
N ASN A 23 7.48 15.29 22.60
CA ASN A 23 8.70 15.28 21.78
C ASN A 23 9.37 13.90 21.77
N SER A 24 9.41 13.22 22.93
CA SER A 24 9.88 11.82 23.01
C SER A 24 9.05 10.89 22.14
N PHE A 25 7.72 10.99 22.22
CA PHE A 25 6.82 10.16 21.41
C PHE A 25 7.04 10.38 19.91
N LEU A 26 7.21 11.62 19.46
CA LEU A 26 7.50 11.93 18.06
C LEU A 26 8.84 11.35 17.60
N HIS A 27 9.85 11.40 18.46
CA HIS A 27 11.17 10.81 18.19
C HIS A 27 11.10 9.28 18.07
N ASP A 28 10.38 8.63 18.99
CA ASP A 28 10.20 7.18 18.98
C ASP A 28 9.38 6.72 17.77
N ALA A 29 8.31 7.45 17.43
CA ALA A 29 7.51 7.19 16.23
C ALA A 29 8.34 7.33 14.94
N LYS A 30 9.21 8.34 14.86
CA LYS A 30 10.14 8.52 13.73
C LYS A 30 11.12 7.36 13.62
N THR A 31 11.74 6.98 14.74
CA THR A 31 12.68 5.84 14.79
C THR A 31 12.01 4.53 14.38
N LEU A 32 10.76 4.32 14.81
CA LEU A 32 9.97 3.15 14.44
C LEU A 32 9.65 3.14 12.94
N MET A 33 9.28 4.29 12.36
CA MET A 33 9.04 4.44 10.92
C MET A 33 10.31 4.07 10.12
N GLU A 34 11.46 4.63 10.49
CA GLU A 34 12.74 4.33 9.82
C GLU A 34 13.14 2.85 9.94
N ALA A 35 12.90 2.23 11.10
CA ALA A 35 13.14 0.80 11.30
C ALA A 35 12.19 -0.06 10.44
N ILE A 36 10.93 0.34 10.30
CA ILE A 36 9.95 -0.31 9.43
C ILE A 36 10.38 -0.16 7.97
N GLU A 37 10.77 1.03 7.52
CA GLU A 37 11.27 1.25 6.15
C GLU A 37 12.55 0.46 5.87
N LYS A 38 13.47 0.38 6.84
CA LYS A 38 14.69 -0.41 6.69
C LYS A 38 14.40 -1.92 6.62
N ARG A 39 13.42 -2.43 7.38
CA ARG A 39 13.06 -3.85 7.40
C ARG A 39 12.13 -4.25 6.25
N PHE A 40 11.18 -3.39 5.90
CA PHE A 40 10.05 -3.68 5.00
C PHE A 40 9.99 -2.80 3.76
N GLY A 41 10.90 -1.83 3.59
CA GLY A 41 10.95 -0.94 2.43
C GLY A 41 11.19 -1.66 1.10
N GLY A 42 11.43 -2.97 1.14
CA GLY A 42 11.68 -3.85 0.00
C GLY A 42 13.05 -3.56 -0.60
N ASN A 43 13.88 -4.59 -0.76
CA ASN A 43 15.14 -4.37 -1.46
C ASN A 43 14.84 -3.94 -2.91
N THR A 44 15.62 -3.00 -3.44
CA THR A 44 15.45 -2.43 -4.78
C THR A 44 15.35 -3.52 -5.86
N GLU A 45 16.06 -4.63 -5.67
CA GLU A 45 16.09 -5.76 -6.60
C GLU A 45 14.77 -6.54 -6.61
N THR A 46 14.12 -6.78 -5.47
CA THR A 46 12.81 -7.45 -5.41
C THR A 46 11.72 -6.60 -6.05
N LYS A 47 11.76 -5.27 -5.89
CA LYS A 47 10.84 -4.36 -6.60
C LYS A 47 11.03 -4.44 -8.11
N LYS A 48 12.29 -4.50 -8.58
CA LYS A 48 12.60 -4.69 -10.01
C LYS A 48 12.09 -6.03 -10.51
N VAL A 49 12.35 -7.13 -9.80
CA VAL A 49 11.90 -8.47 -10.18
C VAL A 49 10.37 -8.55 -10.24
N GLN A 50 9.65 -8.01 -9.25
CA GLN A 50 8.19 -7.96 -9.26
C GLN A 50 7.65 -7.15 -10.43
N LYS A 51 8.24 -5.99 -10.72
CA LYS A 51 7.86 -5.15 -11.87
C LYS A 51 8.05 -5.89 -13.20
N THR A 52 9.16 -6.62 -13.36
CA THR A 52 9.41 -7.42 -14.56
C THR A 52 8.42 -8.58 -14.68
N LEU A 53 8.09 -9.25 -13.58
CA LEU A 53 7.11 -10.34 -13.57
C LEU A 53 5.71 -9.85 -13.96
N LEU A 54 5.26 -8.72 -13.41
CA LEU A 54 3.96 -8.13 -13.76
C LEU A 54 3.88 -7.72 -15.24
N LYS A 55 4.95 -7.14 -15.78
CA LYS A 55 5.02 -6.83 -17.22
C LYS A 55 4.93 -8.10 -18.06
N GLN A 56 5.61 -9.17 -17.67
CA GLN A 56 5.54 -10.44 -18.39
C GLN A 56 4.13 -11.04 -18.33
N GLN A 57 3.45 -10.97 -17.18
CA GLN A 57 2.07 -11.41 -17.05
C GLN A 57 1.11 -10.60 -17.93
N PHE A 58 1.34 -9.29 -18.06
CA PHE A 58 0.55 -8.44 -18.94
C PHE A 58 0.79 -8.76 -20.41
N GLU A 59 2.04 -9.01 -20.79
CA GLU A 59 2.33 -9.38 -22.17
C GLU A 59 1.70 -10.72 -22.55
N ASN A 60 1.79 -11.70 -21.66
CA ASN A 60 1.25 -13.04 -21.84
C ASN A 60 -0.26 -13.15 -21.51
N PHE A 61 -0.94 -12.04 -21.22
CA PHE A 61 -2.35 -12.07 -20.82
C PHE A 61 -3.21 -12.57 -21.99
N SER A 62 -4.02 -13.60 -21.73
CA SER A 62 -5.02 -14.13 -22.64
C SER A 62 -6.29 -14.51 -21.88
N GLY A 63 -7.43 -14.38 -22.55
CA GLY A 63 -8.72 -14.91 -22.11
C GLY A 63 -8.90 -16.36 -22.58
N SER A 64 -9.66 -17.13 -21.81
CA SER A 64 -10.12 -18.46 -22.20
C SER A 64 -11.46 -18.38 -22.93
N SER A 65 -11.72 -19.33 -23.83
CA SER A 65 -13.03 -19.49 -24.50
C SER A 65 -14.16 -19.83 -23.52
N SER A 66 -13.83 -20.31 -22.32
CA SER A 66 -14.77 -20.58 -21.24
C SER A 66 -15.09 -19.37 -20.35
N GLU A 67 -14.44 -18.22 -20.59
CA GLU A 67 -14.61 -17.01 -19.78
C GLU A 67 -15.51 -15.98 -20.45
N GLY A 68 -16.33 -15.31 -19.65
CA GLY A 68 -17.11 -14.15 -20.11
C GLY A 68 -16.23 -12.93 -20.37
N LEU A 69 -16.68 -12.03 -21.25
CA LEU A 69 -15.98 -10.78 -21.55
C LEU A 69 -15.78 -9.90 -20.30
N ASP A 70 -16.76 -9.89 -19.40
CA ASP A 70 -16.71 -9.25 -18.09
C ASP A 70 -15.60 -9.82 -17.21
N GLN A 71 -15.47 -11.15 -17.16
CA GLN A 71 -14.42 -11.83 -16.40
C GLN A 71 -13.02 -11.53 -16.96
N ILE A 72 -12.87 -11.55 -18.28
CA ILE A 72 -11.61 -11.18 -18.95
C ILE A 72 -11.26 -9.73 -18.63
N HIS A 73 -12.24 -8.82 -18.68
CA HIS A 73 -12.05 -7.41 -18.36
C HIS A 73 -11.64 -7.22 -16.89
N GLU A 74 -12.33 -7.84 -15.94
CA GLU A 74 -12.01 -7.74 -14.51
C GLU A 74 -10.58 -8.22 -14.22
N ARG A 75 -10.18 -9.36 -14.80
CA ARG A 75 -8.82 -9.90 -14.65
C ARG A 75 -7.77 -8.96 -15.23
N LEU A 76 -8.01 -8.39 -16.41
CA LEU A 76 -7.09 -7.43 -17.02
C LEU A 76 -6.96 -6.17 -16.16
N GLN A 77 -8.08 -5.59 -15.71
CA GLN A 77 -8.08 -4.41 -14.84
C GLN A 77 -7.35 -4.63 -13.52
N LYS A 78 -7.51 -5.82 -12.93
CA LYS A 78 -6.76 -6.20 -11.73
C LYS A 78 -5.26 -6.20 -11.98
N LEU A 79 -4.81 -6.69 -13.13
CA LEU A 79 -3.41 -6.68 -13.52
C LEU A 79 -2.88 -5.26 -13.80
N VAL A 80 -3.66 -4.42 -14.48
CA VAL A 80 -3.34 -3.00 -14.72
C VAL A 80 -3.20 -2.24 -13.39
N SER A 81 -4.13 -2.46 -12.45
CA SER A 81 -4.08 -1.83 -11.12
C SER A 81 -2.80 -2.21 -10.36
N GLN A 82 -2.35 -3.47 -10.46
CA GLN A 82 -1.09 -3.92 -9.86
C GLN A 82 0.13 -3.25 -10.49
N LEU A 83 0.12 -3.06 -11.81
CA LEU A 83 1.18 -2.36 -12.53
C LEU A 83 1.29 -0.88 -12.10
N GLU A 84 0.17 -0.19 -11.95
CA GLU A 84 0.15 1.22 -11.50
C GLU A 84 0.72 1.39 -10.09
N ILE A 85 0.36 0.51 -9.15
CA ILE A 85 0.90 0.49 -7.78
C ILE A 85 2.44 0.35 -7.82
N HIS A 86 2.96 -0.43 -8.76
CA HIS A 86 4.41 -0.63 -8.97
C HIS A 86 5.05 0.42 -9.90
N ARG A 87 4.39 1.58 -10.09
CA ARG A 87 4.87 2.70 -10.91
C ARG A 87 5.16 2.27 -12.35
N VAL A 88 4.28 1.45 -12.93
CA VAL A 88 4.21 1.18 -14.36
C VAL A 88 2.91 1.79 -14.86
N SER A 89 3.02 2.93 -15.54
CA SER A 89 1.88 3.55 -16.21
C SER A 89 1.68 2.88 -17.57
N LEU A 90 0.44 2.49 -17.85
CA LEU A 90 -0.01 2.08 -19.18
C LEU A 90 -0.95 3.15 -19.72
N SER A 91 -0.91 3.39 -21.03
CA SER A 91 -1.94 4.23 -21.63
C SER A 91 -3.25 3.46 -21.70
N GLN A 92 -4.38 4.17 -21.69
CA GLN A 92 -5.68 3.52 -21.91
C GLN A 92 -5.73 2.80 -23.26
N GLU A 93 -5.02 3.32 -24.27
CA GLU A 93 -4.91 2.70 -25.59
C GLU A 93 -4.19 1.34 -25.53
N ASP A 94 -3.09 1.24 -24.79
CA ASP A 94 -2.37 -0.03 -24.60
C ASP A 94 -3.24 -1.07 -23.89
N VAL A 95 -4.00 -0.64 -22.88
CA VAL A 95 -4.92 -1.51 -22.15
C VAL A 95 -6.04 -1.99 -23.06
N ASN A 96 -6.63 -1.10 -23.86
CA ASN A 96 -7.69 -1.44 -24.81
C ASN A 96 -7.16 -2.40 -25.89
N LEU A 97 -5.97 -2.15 -26.44
CA LEU A 97 -5.33 -3.04 -27.41
C LEU A 97 -5.03 -4.41 -26.82
N LYS A 98 -4.55 -4.47 -25.58
CA LYS A 98 -4.33 -5.74 -24.89
C LYS A 98 -5.65 -6.49 -24.71
N PHE A 99 -6.71 -5.83 -24.25
CA PHE A 99 -8.03 -6.45 -24.09
C PHE A 99 -8.52 -7.10 -25.38
N LEU A 100 -8.50 -6.36 -26.49
CA LEU A 100 -8.95 -6.86 -27.79
C LEU A 100 -8.11 -8.04 -28.30
N ARG A 101 -6.79 -8.02 -28.09
CA ARG A 101 -5.89 -9.12 -28.49
C ARG A 101 -6.00 -10.37 -27.61
N SER A 102 -6.51 -10.21 -26.40
CA SER A 102 -6.64 -11.28 -25.43
C SER A 102 -8.00 -11.97 -25.50
N LEU A 103 -8.93 -11.49 -26.34
CA LEU A 103 -10.19 -12.18 -26.57
C LEU A 103 -9.93 -13.55 -27.21
N PRO A 104 -10.62 -14.61 -26.78
CA PRO A 104 -10.55 -15.90 -27.43
C PRO A 104 -11.06 -15.77 -28.87
N SER A 105 -10.36 -16.40 -29.81
CA SER A 105 -10.88 -16.57 -31.16
C SER A 105 -12.08 -17.52 -31.13
N GLU A 106 -13.11 -17.20 -31.94
CA GLU A 106 -14.23 -18.12 -32.21
C GLU A 106 -13.79 -19.39 -32.94
#